data_AF-A0A1H0G3C6-F1
#
_entry.id   AF-A0A1H0G3C6-F1
#
_cell.length_a   1.000
_cell.length_b   1.000
_cell.length_c   1.000
_cell.angle_alpha   90.00
_cell.angle_beta   90.00
_cell.angle_gamma   90.00
#
_symmetry.space_group_name_H-M   'P 1'
#
loop_
_entity.id
_entity.type
_entity.pdbx_description
1 polymer ?
#
loop_
_entity_poly.entity_id
_entity_poly.type
_entity_poly.pdbx_seq_one_letter_code
_entity_poly.pdbx_strand_id
1 'polypeptide(L)'
;MSGSWWRWVRVALVVIALPALVIGACFGLHAVLNPWSRTLPGAWVGTAAFGPGDDRVVAMTLVSYPGQGRGDSDLDGEAVVCGLAGTMRYRVYGYVADRAASRLTLDLDEETQGEGIYLGTAKGTWNGADELVFTADLRRLGPDGVSDSAIPDPPPTTVALRRTTDETVAAACG
;
A
#
# COMPACT_ATOMS: atom_id res chain seq x y z
N MET A 1 8.87 -57.49 -28.16
CA MET A 1 8.38 -57.27 -26.77
C MET A 1 8.36 -55.78 -26.38
N SER A 2 8.05 -54.86 -27.31
CA SER A 2 8.13 -53.41 -27.07
C SER A 2 6.79 -52.73 -26.71
N GLY A 3 5.66 -53.45 -26.77
CA GLY A 3 4.32 -52.85 -26.65
C GLY A 3 3.82 -52.59 -25.23
N SER A 4 4.28 -53.32 -24.21
CA SER A 4 3.74 -53.18 -22.85
C SER A 4 4.34 -51.98 -22.10
N TRP A 5 5.62 -51.70 -22.29
CA TRP A 5 6.33 -50.56 -21.68
C TRP A 5 5.65 -49.23 -22.00
N TRP A 6 5.33 -48.99 -23.27
CA TRP A 6 4.65 -47.77 -23.72
C TRP A 6 3.24 -47.59 -23.13
N ARG A 7 2.54 -48.68 -22.82
CA ARG A 7 1.23 -48.61 -22.14
C ARG A 7 1.39 -48.10 -20.71
N TRP A 8 2.37 -48.60 -19.97
CA TRP A 8 2.65 -48.17 -18.61
C TRP A 8 3.14 -46.72 -18.53
N VAL A 9 3.99 -46.29 -19.48
CA VAL A 9 4.43 -44.90 -19.57
C VAL A 9 3.25 -43.94 -19.80
N ARG A 10 2.32 -44.29 -20.70
CA ARG A 10 1.12 -43.47 -20.95
C ARG A 10 0.21 -43.40 -19.74
N VAL A 11 -0.01 -44.53 -19.06
CA VAL A 11 -0.80 -44.56 -17.82
C VAL A 11 -0.14 -43.70 -16.74
N ALA A 12 1.17 -43.84 -16.53
CA ALA A 12 1.90 -43.03 -15.56
C ALA A 12 1.82 -41.53 -15.88
N LEU A 13 1.96 -41.14 -17.15
CA LEU A 13 1.83 -39.74 -17.57
C LEU A 13 0.43 -39.20 -17.30
N VAL A 14 -0.64 -39.96 -17.60
CA VAL A 14 -2.01 -39.53 -17.30
C VAL A 14 -2.24 -39.40 -15.81
N VAL A 15 -1.73 -40.35 -15.02
CA VAL A 15 -1.87 -40.36 -13.55
C VAL A 15 -1.13 -39.18 -12.90
N ILE A 16 -0.06 -38.66 -13.51
CA ILE A 16 0.68 -37.49 -12.99
C ILE A 16 0.13 -36.17 -13.55
N ALA A 17 -0.16 -36.12 -14.85
CA ALA A 17 -0.59 -34.90 -15.52
C ALA A 17 -1.99 -34.46 -15.07
N LEU A 18 -2.90 -35.41 -14.81
CA LEU A 18 -4.27 -35.08 -14.44
C LEU A 18 -4.36 -34.40 -13.06
N PRO A 19 -3.72 -34.91 -11.98
CA PRO A 19 -3.65 -34.19 -10.70
C PRO A 19 -2.93 -32.86 -10.82
N ALA A 20 -1.83 -32.77 -11.56
CA ALA A 20 -1.11 -31.50 -11.74
C ALA A 20 -2.00 -30.45 -12.41
N LEU A 21 -2.78 -30.84 -13.42
CA LEU A 21 -3.74 -29.97 -14.09
C LEU A 21 -4.89 -29.57 -13.17
N VAL A 22 -5.44 -30.50 -12.38
CA VAL A 22 -6.50 -30.21 -11.40
C VAL A 22 -5.99 -29.26 -10.32
N ILE A 23 -4.79 -29.49 -9.77
CA ILE A 23 -4.16 -28.62 -8.77
C ILE A 23 -3.94 -27.22 -9.37
N GLY A 24 -3.34 -27.14 -10.56
CA GLY A 24 -3.12 -25.87 -11.26
C GLY A 24 -4.42 -25.12 -11.52
N ALA A 25 -5.48 -25.81 -11.95
CA ALA A 25 -6.81 -25.22 -12.16
C ALA A 25 -7.43 -24.72 -10.85
N CYS A 26 -7.33 -25.49 -9.75
CA CYS A 26 -7.82 -25.06 -8.43
C CYS A 26 -7.09 -23.81 -7.93
N PHE A 27 -5.76 -23.74 -8.07
CA PHE A 27 -5.00 -22.55 -7.68
C PHE A 27 -5.33 -21.33 -8.55
N GLY A 28 -5.41 -21.51 -9.87
CA GLY A 28 -5.80 -20.43 -10.79
C GLY A 28 -7.21 -19.92 -10.50
N LEU A 29 -8.16 -20.84 -10.30
CA LEU A 29 -9.54 -20.51 -9.96
C LEU A 29 -9.62 -19.84 -8.59
N HIS A 30 -8.85 -20.29 -7.60
CA HIS A 30 -8.79 -19.64 -6.29
C HIS A 30 -8.24 -18.22 -6.40
N ALA A 31 -7.20 -17.96 -7.20
CA ALA A 31 -6.66 -16.62 -7.40
C ALA A 31 -7.67 -15.67 -8.10
N VAL A 32 -8.49 -16.20 -9.01
CA VAL A 32 -9.52 -15.42 -9.72
C VAL A 32 -10.76 -15.20 -8.85
N LEU A 33 -11.23 -16.23 -8.14
CA LEU A 33 -12.46 -16.18 -7.36
C LEU A 33 -12.25 -15.61 -5.95
N ASN A 34 -11.01 -15.55 -5.46
CA ASN A 34 -10.67 -14.93 -4.19
C ASN A 34 -9.80 -13.69 -4.39
N PRO A 35 -10.34 -12.59 -4.95
CA PRO A 35 -9.61 -11.33 -5.04
C PRO A 35 -9.13 -10.83 -3.65
N TRP A 36 -9.77 -11.29 -2.57
CA TRP A 36 -9.34 -11.12 -1.17
C TRP A 36 -7.98 -11.76 -0.83
N SER A 37 -7.36 -12.53 -1.73
CA SER A 37 -5.97 -12.97 -1.57
C SER A 37 -4.99 -11.84 -1.84
N ARG A 38 -5.41 -10.78 -2.56
CA ARG A 38 -4.65 -9.53 -2.59
C ARG A 38 -4.84 -8.86 -1.24
N THR A 39 -3.77 -8.30 -0.72
CA THR A 39 -3.76 -7.69 0.60
C THR A 39 -3.36 -6.23 0.44
N LEU A 40 -3.96 -5.36 1.26
CA LEU A 40 -3.61 -3.94 1.30
C LEU A 40 -2.11 -3.70 1.62
N PRO A 41 -1.46 -4.47 2.52
CA PRO A 41 -0.01 -4.43 2.68
C PRO A 41 0.77 -4.51 1.36
N GLY A 42 1.90 -3.80 1.31
CA GLY A 42 2.79 -3.72 0.17
C GLY A 42 3.29 -2.30 -0.08
N ALA A 43 4.02 -2.15 -1.19
CA ALA A 43 4.60 -0.89 -1.65
C ALA A 43 3.65 -0.12 -2.58
N TRP A 44 3.62 1.21 -2.42
CA TRP A 44 2.69 2.12 -3.06
C TRP A 44 3.38 3.42 -3.47
N VAL A 45 3.13 3.92 -4.67
CA VAL A 45 3.71 5.19 -5.16
C VAL A 45 2.67 6.01 -5.94
N GLY A 46 2.70 7.32 -5.77
CA GLY A 46 1.88 8.26 -6.52
C GLY A 46 2.32 9.70 -6.28
N THR A 47 1.44 10.65 -6.55
CA THR A 47 1.72 12.09 -6.44
C THR A 47 0.63 12.79 -5.65
N ALA A 48 1.04 13.76 -4.84
CA ALA A 48 0.15 14.59 -4.02
C ALA A 48 0.44 16.07 -4.28
N ALA A 49 -0.61 16.88 -4.39
CA ALA A 49 -0.49 18.32 -4.46
C ALA A 49 -0.34 18.91 -3.05
N PHE A 50 0.71 19.69 -2.82
CA PHE A 50 0.95 20.44 -1.56
C PHE A 50 0.62 21.93 -1.70
N GLY A 51 0.21 22.35 -2.90
CA GLY A 51 -0.16 23.71 -3.24
C GLY A 51 -0.18 23.91 -4.75
N PRO A 52 -0.54 25.11 -5.24
CA PRO A 52 -0.53 25.41 -6.66
C PRO A 52 0.87 25.21 -7.29
N GLY A 53 1.01 24.19 -8.14
CA GLY A 53 2.26 23.85 -8.82
C GLY A 53 3.31 23.14 -7.97
N ASP A 54 2.95 22.68 -6.77
CA ASP A 54 3.81 21.88 -5.88
C ASP A 54 3.27 20.45 -5.80
N ASP A 55 3.57 19.67 -6.84
CA ASP A 55 3.28 18.23 -6.86
C ASP A 55 4.50 17.45 -6.36
N ARG A 56 4.27 16.61 -5.35
CA ARG A 56 5.31 15.82 -4.70
C ARG A 56 5.06 14.34 -4.87
N VAL A 57 6.13 13.58 -5.08
CA VAL A 57 6.04 12.11 -5.12
C VAL A 57 5.82 11.62 -3.69
N VAL A 58 4.85 10.73 -3.53
CA VAL A 58 4.57 10.03 -2.27
C VAL A 58 4.83 8.56 -2.51
N ALA A 59 5.74 7.99 -1.74
CA ALA A 59 6.03 6.56 -1.73
C ALA A 59 5.80 6.01 -0.33
N MET A 60 5.15 4.85 -0.22
CA MET A 60 4.69 4.30 1.05
C MET A 60 4.77 2.79 1.03
N THR A 61 5.19 2.20 2.15
CA THR A 61 5.12 0.76 2.38
C THR A 61 4.21 0.52 3.57
N LEU A 62 3.18 -0.31 3.37
CA LEU A 62 2.26 -0.74 4.42
C LEU A 62 2.53 -2.20 4.79
N VAL A 63 2.53 -2.50 6.08
CA VAL A 63 2.57 -3.85 6.61
C VAL A 63 1.34 -4.10 7.47
N SER A 64 0.87 -5.35 7.49
CA SER A 64 -0.19 -5.73 8.42
C SER A 64 0.42 -5.92 9.79
N TYR A 65 -0.14 -5.24 10.79
CA TYR A 65 0.20 -5.46 12.18
C TYR A 65 -1.03 -6.02 12.90
N PRO A 66 -1.23 -7.36 12.93
CA PRO A 66 -2.30 -7.95 13.72
C PRO A 66 -1.96 -7.74 15.20
N GLY A 67 -2.52 -6.69 15.79
CA GLY A 67 -2.22 -6.25 17.15
C GLY A 67 -2.31 -7.36 18.21
N GLN A 68 -1.38 -7.31 19.18
CA GLN A 68 -1.41 -8.13 20.40
C GLN A 68 -2.06 -7.38 21.58
N GLY A 69 -2.78 -6.28 21.36
CA GLY A 69 -3.34 -5.44 22.42
C GLY A 69 -4.48 -4.52 21.98
N ARG A 70 -5.32 -4.14 22.96
CA ARG A 70 -6.48 -3.24 22.75
C ARG A 70 -6.00 -1.82 22.42
N GLY A 71 -6.26 -1.38 21.20
CA GLY A 71 -5.90 -0.05 20.70
C GLY A 71 -4.87 -0.07 19.55
N ASP A 72 -4.45 -1.26 19.13
CA ASP A 72 -3.41 -1.44 18.11
C ASP A 72 -3.95 -1.19 16.70
N SER A 73 -3.20 -0.42 15.91
CA SER A 73 -3.43 -0.18 14.48
C SER A 73 -3.41 -1.49 13.68
N ASP A 74 -4.33 -1.66 12.74
CA ASP A 74 -4.37 -2.80 11.80
C ASP A 74 -3.23 -2.75 10.76
N LEU A 75 -2.76 -1.54 10.49
CA LEU A 75 -1.72 -1.21 9.53
C LEU A 75 -0.60 -0.43 10.25
N ASP A 76 0.64 -0.78 9.94
CA ASP A 76 1.83 0.02 10.26
C ASP A 76 2.62 0.19 8.96
N GLY A 77 3.66 1.02 8.96
CA GLY A 77 4.42 1.30 7.75
C GLY A 77 5.23 2.58 7.81
N GLU A 78 5.78 2.90 6.65
CA GLU A 78 6.60 4.08 6.43
C GLU A 78 6.15 4.76 5.15
N ALA A 79 6.23 6.08 5.11
CA ALA A 79 6.06 6.86 3.90
C ALA A 79 7.18 7.88 3.74
N VAL A 80 7.52 8.17 2.49
CA VAL A 80 8.43 9.23 2.11
C VAL A 80 7.75 10.13 1.10
N VAL A 81 7.95 11.43 1.27
CA VAL A 81 7.48 12.45 0.33
C VAL A 81 8.68 13.19 -0.21
N CYS A 82 8.85 13.12 -1.53
CA CYS A 82 9.95 13.76 -2.24
C CYS A 82 9.49 15.11 -2.79
N GLY A 83 10.09 16.21 -2.31
CA GLY A 83 9.82 17.56 -2.79
C GLY A 83 11.09 18.35 -3.08
N LEU A 84 10.94 19.57 -3.59
CA LEU A 84 12.07 20.47 -3.89
C LEU A 84 12.91 20.82 -2.66
N ALA A 85 12.28 20.86 -1.49
CA ALA A 85 12.94 21.15 -0.21
C ALA A 85 13.69 19.93 0.39
N GLY A 86 13.55 18.74 -0.21
CA GLY A 86 14.16 17.51 0.28
C GLY A 86 13.15 16.37 0.45
N THR A 87 13.56 15.36 1.21
CA THR A 87 12.76 14.17 1.52
C THR A 87 12.19 14.28 2.93
N MET A 88 10.87 14.12 3.08
CA MET A 88 10.18 14.02 4.36
C MET A 88 9.84 12.56 4.63
N ARG A 89 10.15 12.07 5.83
CA ARG A 89 9.85 10.70 6.27
C ARG A 89 8.71 10.72 7.28
N TYR A 90 7.83 9.74 7.17
CA TYR A 90 6.67 9.55 8.03
C TYR A 90 6.63 8.11 8.51
N ARG A 91 6.29 7.93 9.77
CA ARG A 91 5.70 6.68 10.23
C ARG A 91 4.22 6.68 9.89
N VAL A 92 3.70 5.57 9.40
CA VAL A 92 2.31 5.42 9.01
C VAL A 92 1.66 4.35 9.86
N TYR A 93 0.57 4.67 10.53
CA TYR A 93 -0.24 3.69 11.24
C TYR A 93 -1.71 3.95 11.00
N GLY A 94 -2.55 2.92 11.07
CA GLY A 94 -3.94 3.10 10.75
C GLY A 94 -4.83 1.89 10.96
N TYR A 95 -6.09 2.06 10.62
CA TYR A 95 -7.15 1.08 10.86
C TYR A 95 -7.95 0.84 9.59
N VAL A 96 -8.42 -0.40 9.42
CA VAL A 96 -9.33 -0.77 8.34
C VAL A 96 -10.76 -0.79 8.87
N ALA A 97 -11.69 -0.14 8.17
CA ALA A 97 -13.07 -0.02 8.61
C ALA A 97 -13.92 -1.27 8.29
N ASP A 98 -13.41 -2.18 7.46
CA ASP A 98 -14.10 -3.40 7.05
C ASP A 98 -13.13 -4.54 6.74
N ARG A 99 -13.67 -5.76 6.70
CA ARG A 99 -12.88 -6.99 6.46
C ARG A 99 -12.20 -7.04 5.09
N ALA A 100 -12.70 -6.27 4.13
CA ALA A 100 -12.11 -6.19 2.79
C ALA A 100 -10.99 -5.14 2.73
N ALA A 101 -10.72 -4.41 3.83
CA ALA A 101 -9.83 -3.27 3.87
C ALA A 101 -10.15 -2.20 2.80
N SER A 102 -11.42 -2.11 2.39
CA SER A 102 -11.85 -1.24 1.29
C SER A 102 -11.91 0.23 1.70
N ARG A 103 -11.99 0.49 3.01
CA ARG A 103 -11.93 1.81 3.62
C ARG A 103 -10.95 1.78 4.78
N LEU A 104 -10.13 2.82 4.88
CA LEU A 104 -9.08 2.93 5.89
C LEU A 104 -8.87 4.37 6.34
N THR A 105 -8.35 4.50 7.55
CA THR A 105 -7.81 5.77 8.08
C THR A 105 -6.35 5.54 8.41
N LEU A 106 -5.47 6.40 7.91
CA LEU A 106 -4.04 6.41 8.20
C LEU A 106 -3.71 7.71 8.93
N ASP A 107 -2.88 7.62 9.95
CA ASP A 107 -2.21 8.76 10.56
C ASP A 107 -0.75 8.72 10.10
N LEU A 108 -0.28 9.86 9.57
CA LEU A 108 1.08 10.05 9.12
C LEU A 108 1.80 10.93 10.13
N ASP A 109 2.71 10.34 10.88
CA ASP A 109 3.52 11.01 11.90
C ASP A 109 4.90 11.32 11.35
N GLU A 110 5.23 12.60 11.25
CA GLU A 110 6.49 13.08 10.70
C GLU A 110 7.68 12.68 11.59
N GLU A 111 8.68 11.99 11.03
CA GLU A 111 9.89 11.64 11.78
C GLU A 111 10.87 12.81 11.86
N THR A 112 10.85 13.69 10.84
CA THR A 112 11.77 14.82 10.73
C THR A 112 11.02 16.12 10.93
N GLN A 113 11.32 16.82 12.03
CA GLN A 113 10.74 18.11 12.34
C GLN A 113 11.44 19.23 11.55
N GLY A 114 10.64 20.13 10.99
CA GLY A 114 11.08 21.31 10.25
C GLY A 114 9.91 22.23 9.92
N GLU A 115 10.22 23.44 9.46
CA GLU A 115 9.20 24.33 8.91
C GLU A 115 8.73 23.78 7.55
N GLY A 116 7.42 23.71 7.33
CA GLY A 116 6.89 23.20 6.07
C GLY A 116 5.43 22.79 6.08
N ILE A 117 5.00 22.21 4.96
CA ILE A 117 3.68 21.59 4.80
C ILE A 117 3.86 20.07 4.78
N TYR A 118 3.10 19.38 5.62
CA TYR A 118 3.19 17.96 5.93
C TYR A 118 1.84 17.26 5.72
N LEU A 119 1.87 15.96 5.47
CA LEU A 119 0.67 15.13 5.48
C LEU A 119 0.27 14.85 6.95
N GLY A 120 -1.02 14.95 7.25
CA GLY A 120 -1.61 14.57 8.54
C GLY A 120 -2.42 13.30 8.42
N THR A 121 -3.58 13.26 9.07
CA THR A 121 -4.52 12.16 8.94
C THR A 121 -5.03 12.05 7.51
N ALA A 122 -5.13 10.83 7.01
CA ALA A 122 -5.62 10.50 5.69
C ALA A 122 -6.76 9.49 5.77
N LYS A 123 -7.83 9.74 5.00
CA LYS A 123 -8.95 8.80 4.84
C LYS A 123 -8.95 8.28 3.42
N GLY A 124 -8.92 6.96 3.28
CA GLY A 124 -8.70 6.33 1.99
C GLY A 124 -9.63 5.17 1.68
N THR A 125 -9.62 4.80 0.42
CA THR A 125 -10.28 3.63 -0.14
C THR A 125 -9.30 2.83 -0.97
N TRP A 126 -9.35 1.51 -0.81
CA TRP A 126 -8.59 0.57 -1.62
C TRP A 126 -9.54 -0.24 -2.51
N ASN A 127 -9.22 -0.36 -3.79
CA ASN A 127 -10.10 -1.03 -4.76
C ASN A 127 -10.00 -2.56 -4.74
N GLY A 128 -9.32 -3.16 -3.76
CA GLY A 128 -9.05 -4.60 -3.71
C GLY A 128 -7.90 -5.07 -4.61
N ALA A 129 -7.19 -4.15 -5.26
CA ALA A 129 -6.14 -4.46 -6.22
C ALA A 129 -4.94 -3.50 -6.07
N ASP A 130 -4.72 -2.67 -7.08
CA ASP A 130 -3.47 -1.95 -7.32
C ASP A 130 -3.64 -0.44 -7.22
N GLU A 131 -4.76 0.02 -6.64
CA GLU A 131 -5.04 1.44 -6.42
C GLU A 131 -5.51 1.70 -5.00
N LEU A 132 -4.81 2.62 -4.34
CA LEU A 132 -5.17 3.18 -3.05
C LEU A 132 -5.36 4.69 -3.25
N VAL A 133 -6.56 5.19 -3.00
CA VAL A 133 -6.86 6.63 -3.07
C VAL A 133 -7.13 7.12 -1.67
N PHE A 134 -6.50 8.21 -1.25
CA PHE A 134 -6.82 8.86 0.01
C PHE A 134 -6.87 10.37 -0.10
N THR A 135 -7.66 10.95 0.78
CA THR A 135 -7.69 12.39 1.04
C THR A 135 -6.97 12.62 2.35
N ALA A 136 -5.87 13.36 2.30
CA ALA A 136 -5.04 13.70 3.45
C ALA A 136 -5.21 15.17 3.82
N ASP A 137 -5.30 15.42 5.13
CA ASP A 137 -5.20 16.77 5.67
C ASP A 137 -3.75 17.25 5.53
N LEU A 138 -3.58 18.53 5.22
CA LEU A 138 -2.28 19.16 5.08
C LEU A 138 -2.02 20.03 6.32
N ARG A 139 -0.98 19.71 7.08
CA ARG A 139 -0.58 20.47 8.28
C ARG A 139 0.57 21.40 7.95
N ARG A 140 0.54 22.61 8.48
CA ARG A 140 1.68 23.54 8.39
C ARG A 140 2.38 23.62 9.74
N LEU A 141 3.67 23.31 9.74
CA LEU A 141 4.53 23.51 10.90
C LEU A 141 5.32 24.81 10.72
N GLY A 142 5.27 25.68 11.73
CA GLY A 142 6.07 26.89 11.80
C GLY A 142 7.54 26.61 12.13
N PRO A 143 8.38 27.65 12.16
CA PRO A 143 9.80 27.53 12.53
C PRO A 143 10.04 27.08 13.98
N ASP A 144 9.03 27.21 14.85
CA ASP A 144 9.02 26.72 16.22
C ASP A 144 8.54 25.26 16.35
N GLY A 145 8.19 24.62 15.23
CA GLY A 145 7.66 23.25 15.19
C GLY A 145 6.22 23.13 15.68
N VAL A 146 5.53 24.26 15.93
CA VAL A 146 4.13 24.26 16.34
C VAL A 146 3.24 24.27 15.09
N SER A 147 2.21 23.42 15.10
CA SER A 147 1.17 23.46 14.08
C SER A 147 0.37 24.74 14.22
N ASP A 148 0.46 25.63 13.23
CA ASP A 148 -0.23 26.92 13.29
C ASP A 148 -1.68 26.76 12.84
N SER A 149 -2.59 26.58 13.81
CA SER A 149 -4.04 26.51 13.55
C SER A 149 -4.64 27.83 13.03
N ALA A 150 -3.88 28.94 13.02
CA ALA A 150 -4.39 30.26 12.65
C ALA A 150 -4.33 30.57 11.13
N ILE A 151 -3.64 29.75 10.35
CA ILE A 151 -3.59 29.87 8.88
C ILE A 151 -4.76 29.04 8.33
N PRO A 152 -5.58 29.58 7.38
CA PRO A 152 -6.64 28.78 6.76
C PRO A 152 -6.03 27.48 6.24
N ASP A 153 -6.51 26.36 6.79
CA ASP A 153 -6.07 25.01 6.46
C ASP A 153 -5.94 24.91 4.93
N PRO A 154 -4.75 24.58 4.40
CA PRO A 154 -4.66 24.24 2.99
C PRO A 154 -5.72 23.18 2.69
N PRO A 155 -6.43 23.28 1.54
CA PRO A 155 -7.46 22.31 1.23
C PRO A 155 -6.86 20.90 1.24
N PRO A 156 -7.59 19.91 1.75
CA PRO A 156 -7.08 18.55 1.82
C PRO A 156 -6.68 18.08 0.43
N THR A 157 -5.61 17.31 0.38
CA THR A 157 -5.04 16.82 -0.88
C THR A 157 -5.51 15.42 -1.17
N THR A 158 -5.88 15.14 -2.42
CA THR A 158 -6.23 13.80 -2.85
C THR A 158 -5.02 13.16 -3.51
N VAL A 159 -4.66 11.97 -3.05
CA VAL A 159 -3.51 11.21 -3.51
C VAL A 159 -4.01 9.88 -4.04
N ALA A 160 -3.65 9.57 -5.29
CA ALA A 160 -3.88 8.26 -5.87
C ALA A 160 -2.55 7.52 -5.96
N LEU A 161 -2.37 6.51 -5.12
CA LEU A 161 -1.21 5.63 -5.14
C LEU A 161 -1.50 4.37 -5.94
N ARG A 162 -0.48 3.93 -6.68
CA ARG A 162 -0.46 2.66 -7.39
C ARG A 162 0.46 1.68 -6.68
N ARG A 163 0.06 0.42 -6.66
CA ARG A 163 0.90 -0.66 -6.14
C ARG A 163 2.21 -0.75 -6.94
N THR A 164 3.31 -0.98 -6.25
CA THR A 164 4.64 -1.12 -6.84
C THR A 164 5.50 -2.12 -6.05
N THR A 165 6.82 -2.12 -6.27
CA THR A 165 7.81 -2.93 -5.53
C THR A 165 8.54 -2.09 -4.49
N ASP A 166 9.11 -2.76 -3.48
CA ASP A 166 9.93 -2.11 -2.45
C ASP A 166 11.16 -1.42 -3.06
N GLU A 167 11.75 -1.96 -4.13
CA GLU A 167 12.87 -1.29 -4.82
C GLU A 167 12.44 0.05 -5.42
N THR A 168 11.21 0.13 -5.94
CA THR A 168 10.67 1.38 -6.52
C THR A 168 10.40 2.41 -5.43
N VAL A 169 9.92 1.99 -4.26
CA VAL A 169 9.75 2.88 -3.10
C VAL A 169 11.10 3.38 -2.60
N ALA A 170 12.11 2.51 -2.49
CA ALA A 170 13.45 2.89 -2.05
C ALA A 170 14.12 3.90 -3.00
N ALA A 171 13.85 3.81 -4.30
CA ALA A 171 14.38 4.70 -5.33
C ALA A 171 13.52 5.96 -5.57
N ALA A 172 12.35 6.10 -4.92
CA ALA A 172 11.37 7.13 -5.27
C ALA A 172 11.91 8.57 -5.08
N CYS A 173 12.82 8.77 -4.13
CA CYS A 173 13.42 10.07 -3.82
C CYS A 173 14.89 10.21 -4.24
N GLY A 174 15.48 9.25 -4.98
CA GLY A 174 16.89 9.30 -5.40
C GLY A 174 17.45 7.99 -5.94
#